data_AF-A0A970WRE2-F1
#
_entry.id   AF-A0A970WRE2-F1
#
_cell.length_a   1.000
_cell.length_b   1.000
_cell.length_c   1.000
_cell.angle_alpha   90.00
_cell.angle_beta   90.00
_cell.angle_gamma   90.00
#
_symmetry.space_group_name_H-M   'P 1'
#
loop_
_entity.id
_entity.type
_entity.pdbx_description
1 polymer ?
#
loop_
_entity_poly.entity_id
_entity_poly.type
_entity_poly.pdbx_seq_one_letter_code
_entity_poly.pdbx_strand_id
1 'polypeptide(L)'
;MAIYYYLSMTPESLVASMLPPEEFGTYLAIGTRQTTHGQAMYFDVDFDEEISDFALPYAKEHCVPHQDGRVKHSLYLAIYRVLERVPLDKLKSLWLATEKGKVLELKQRALPAEFPGKYYLYQELCPVHPLVASRCSPEKFCRFITDPQRPFFVPRICFVDLDLSELGLDPEHGKPKDLYYPDHFAHLRECLLELERDPNKQTKTVDRLRPACLPYHCIDKGFFVGCRENVVYYPFPSRADLEGKYYHWWRRSAHA
;
A
#
# COMPACT_ATOMS: atom_id res chain seq x y z
N MET A 1 9.02 -27.32 -9.06
CA MET A 1 9.36 -25.93 -8.70
C MET A 1 8.06 -25.15 -8.62
N ALA A 2 7.89 -24.31 -7.60
CA ALA A 2 6.65 -23.56 -7.38
C ALA A 2 6.63 -22.26 -8.19
N ILE A 3 5.47 -21.87 -8.72
CA ILE A 3 5.20 -20.56 -9.29
C ILE A 3 4.43 -19.77 -8.22
N TYR A 4 4.92 -18.58 -7.91
CA TYR A 4 4.28 -17.60 -7.03
C TYR A 4 3.68 -16.48 -7.86
N TYR A 5 2.61 -15.88 -7.36
CA TYR A 5 1.94 -14.76 -8.01
C TYR A 5 1.92 -13.56 -7.09
N TYR A 6 2.28 -12.41 -7.64
CA TYR A 6 2.41 -11.16 -6.91
C TYR A 6 1.59 -10.06 -7.56
N LEU A 7 0.76 -9.39 -6.75
CA LEU A 7 0.12 -8.12 -7.09
C LEU A 7 1.04 -6.99 -6.64
N SER A 8 1.82 -6.42 -7.55
CA SER A 8 2.64 -5.24 -7.30
C SER A 8 1.79 -3.98 -7.32
N MET A 9 2.09 -3.02 -6.45
CA MET A 9 1.41 -1.71 -6.35
C MET A 9 2.22 -0.56 -6.97
N THR A 10 3.52 -0.74 -7.17
CA THR A 10 4.43 0.33 -7.62
C THR A 10 5.39 -0.15 -8.71
N PRO A 11 4.98 -0.13 -10.00
CA PRO A 11 3.63 0.15 -10.51
C PRO A 11 2.67 -1.04 -10.35
N GLU A 12 1.37 -0.79 -10.57
CA GLU A 12 0.34 -1.83 -10.57
C GLU A 12 0.65 -2.92 -11.59
N SER A 13 0.80 -4.18 -11.16
CA SER A 13 0.94 -5.32 -12.07
C SER A 13 0.67 -6.66 -11.39
N LEU A 14 0.33 -7.66 -12.19
CA LEU A 14 0.36 -9.06 -11.80
C LEU A 14 1.59 -9.74 -12.38
N VAL A 15 2.39 -10.34 -11.51
CA VAL A 15 3.66 -10.98 -11.88
C VAL A 15 3.69 -12.42 -11.39
N ALA A 16 3.98 -13.36 -12.28
CA ALA A 16 4.38 -14.72 -11.93
C ALA A 16 5.90 -14.78 -11.73
N SER A 17 6.35 -15.51 -10.71
CA SER A 17 7.77 -15.64 -10.39
C SER A 17 8.07 -17.02 -9.80
N MET A 18 9.29 -17.49 -10.00
CA MET A 18 9.82 -18.65 -9.27
C MET A 18 10.53 -18.27 -7.98
N LEU A 19 10.68 -16.97 -7.68
CA LEU A 19 11.27 -16.48 -6.44
C LEU A 19 10.19 -16.48 -5.33
N PRO A 20 10.51 -16.98 -4.11
CA PRO A 20 9.63 -16.82 -2.96
C PRO A 20 9.51 -15.34 -2.57
N PRO A 21 8.52 -14.97 -1.73
CA PRO A 21 8.15 -13.57 -1.55
C PRO A 21 9.31 -12.66 -1.13
N GLU A 22 10.13 -13.06 -0.15
CA GLU A 22 11.26 -12.25 0.33
C GLU A 22 12.34 -12.02 -0.76
N GLU A 23 12.66 -13.05 -1.55
CA GLU A 23 13.61 -12.93 -2.66
C GLU A 23 13.04 -12.08 -3.79
N PHE A 24 11.74 -12.21 -4.08
CA PHE A 24 11.06 -11.41 -5.10
C PHE A 24 11.09 -9.91 -4.76
N GLY A 25 10.82 -9.54 -3.50
CA GLY A 25 10.87 -8.14 -3.06
C GLY A 25 12.27 -7.55 -3.14
N THR A 26 13.29 -8.34 -2.78
CA THR A 26 14.69 -7.97 -2.93
C THR A 26 15.03 -7.71 -4.41
N TYR A 27 14.62 -8.62 -5.30
CA TYR A 27 14.79 -8.50 -6.75
C TYR A 27 14.08 -7.26 -7.31
N LEU A 28 12.83 -7.01 -6.89
CA LEU A 28 12.02 -5.91 -7.39
C LEU A 28 12.57 -4.53 -6.97
N ALA A 29 13.09 -4.43 -5.74
CA ALA A 29 13.65 -3.18 -5.22
C ALA A 29 15.06 -2.84 -5.75
N ILE A 30 15.90 -3.85 -5.97
CA ILE A 30 17.30 -3.66 -6.39
C ILE A 30 17.44 -3.64 -7.92
N GLY A 31 16.60 -4.40 -8.63
CA GLY A 31 16.71 -4.58 -10.08
C GLY A 31 17.94 -5.40 -10.50
N THR A 32 18.01 -5.74 -11.79
CA THR A 32 19.13 -6.54 -12.36
C THR A 32 20.19 -5.68 -13.05
N ARG A 33 19.88 -4.43 -13.42
CA ARG A 33 20.77 -3.47 -14.08
C ARG A 33 20.35 -2.02 -13.80
N GLN A 34 20.85 -1.43 -12.71
CA GLN A 34 21.04 0.02 -12.44
C GLN A 34 19.99 1.09 -12.87
N THR A 35 18.74 0.78 -13.22
CA THR A 35 17.77 1.82 -13.67
C THR A 35 16.42 1.82 -12.94
N THR A 36 16.22 0.96 -11.94
CA THR A 36 15.02 1.00 -11.09
C THR A 36 15.38 0.60 -9.67
N HIS A 37 16.09 1.48 -8.97
CA HIS A 37 16.25 1.39 -7.52
C HIS A 37 15.07 2.09 -6.87
N GLY A 38 14.36 1.40 -6.00
CA GLY A 38 13.20 1.99 -5.34
C GLY A 38 12.58 1.06 -4.31
N GLN A 39 11.71 1.62 -3.48
CA GLN A 39 10.84 0.80 -2.64
C GLN A 39 9.95 -0.08 -3.52
N ALA A 40 9.61 -1.25 -3.01
CA ALA A 40 8.59 -2.09 -3.63
C ALA A 40 7.53 -2.49 -2.63
N MET A 41 6.27 -2.48 -3.07
CA MET A 41 5.12 -2.91 -2.30
C MET A 41 4.29 -3.88 -3.13
N TYR A 42 4.05 -5.08 -2.61
CA TYR A 42 3.32 -6.12 -3.32
C TYR A 42 2.63 -7.09 -2.36
N PHE A 43 1.56 -7.73 -2.83
CA PHE A 43 0.89 -8.81 -2.13
C PHE A 43 1.30 -10.14 -2.76
N ASP A 44 1.54 -11.18 -1.97
CA ASP A 44 1.44 -12.54 -2.50
C ASP A 44 -0.04 -12.93 -2.60
N VAL A 45 -0.38 -13.60 -3.70
CA VAL A 45 -1.77 -13.91 -4.06
C VAL A 45 -1.92 -15.41 -4.25
N ASP A 46 -2.98 -15.99 -3.68
CA ASP A 46 -3.38 -17.35 -4.00
C ASP A 46 -4.22 -17.38 -5.28
N PHE A 47 -3.69 -17.98 -6.34
CA PHE A 47 -4.50 -18.26 -7.52
C PHE A 47 -4.67 -19.74 -7.74
N ASP A 48 -5.86 -20.10 -8.19
CA ASP A 48 -6.15 -21.31 -8.94
C ASP A 48 -6.69 -20.93 -10.32
N GLU A 49 -6.75 -21.90 -11.23
CA GLU A 49 -7.23 -21.70 -12.62
C GLU A 49 -8.73 -21.40 -12.72
N GLU A 50 -9.49 -21.61 -11.65
CA GLU A 50 -10.95 -21.44 -11.66
C GLU A 50 -11.36 -20.01 -11.29
N ILE A 51 -10.49 -19.25 -10.62
CA ILE A 51 -10.84 -17.97 -9.99
C ILE A 51 -10.41 -16.75 -10.80
N SER A 52 -9.60 -16.93 -11.86
CA SER A 52 -8.87 -15.82 -12.47
C SER A 52 -9.08 -15.64 -13.96
N ASP A 53 -9.53 -14.44 -14.37
CA ASP A 53 -9.47 -13.96 -15.77
C ASP A 53 -8.02 -13.68 -16.25
N PHE A 54 -7.00 -13.93 -15.43
CA PHE A 54 -5.60 -13.78 -15.83
C PHE A 54 -5.12 -15.04 -16.57
N ALA A 55 -4.13 -14.89 -17.45
CA ALA A 55 -3.59 -15.98 -18.25
C ALA A 55 -2.67 -16.90 -17.42
N LEU A 56 -3.20 -17.61 -16.43
CA LEU A 56 -2.45 -18.56 -15.61
C LEU A 56 -1.85 -19.73 -16.41
N PRO A 57 -2.50 -20.26 -17.47
CA PRO A 57 -1.87 -21.24 -18.36
C PRO A 57 -0.58 -20.71 -19.00
N TYR A 58 -0.56 -19.44 -19.41
CA TYR A 58 0.65 -18.77 -19.92
C TYR A 58 1.74 -18.70 -18.86
N ALA A 59 1.38 -18.44 -17.60
CA ALA A 59 2.34 -18.47 -16.49
C ALA A 59 2.96 -19.87 -16.31
N LYS A 60 2.16 -20.93 -16.36
CA LYS A 60 2.64 -22.31 -16.24
C LYS A 60 3.58 -22.71 -17.38
N GLU A 61 3.31 -22.25 -18.60
CA GLU A 61 4.13 -22.54 -19.78
C GLU A 61 5.44 -21.73 -19.81
N HIS A 62 5.40 -20.46 -19.38
CA HIS A 62 6.52 -19.51 -19.60
C HIS A 62 7.26 -19.08 -18.33
N CYS A 63 6.74 -19.35 -17.13
CA CYS A 63 7.43 -19.12 -15.86
C CYS A 63 8.29 -20.34 -15.50
N VAL A 64 9.19 -20.69 -16.42
CA VAL A 64 10.10 -21.83 -16.33
C VAL A 64 11.55 -21.35 -16.26
N PRO A 65 12.49 -22.16 -15.74
CA PRO A 65 13.90 -21.80 -15.71
C PRO A 65 14.44 -21.43 -17.09
N HIS A 66 15.40 -20.51 -17.11
CA HIS A 66 16.19 -20.19 -18.29
C HIS A 66 17.03 -21.40 -18.73
N GLN A 67 17.52 -21.39 -19.96
CA GLN A 67 18.35 -22.48 -20.52
C GLN A 67 19.63 -22.73 -19.69
N ASP A 68 20.13 -21.72 -18.99
CA ASP A 68 21.29 -21.80 -18.10
C ASP A 68 20.96 -22.30 -16.69
N GLY A 69 19.71 -22.73 -16.43
CA GLY A 69 19.24 -23.23 -15.15
C GLY A 69 18.82 -22.16 -14.15
N ARG A 70 19.01 -20.86 -14.43
CA ARG A 70 18.53 -19.79 -13.54
C ARG A 70 17.01 -19.78 -13.51
N VAL A 71 16.44 -19.59 -12.33
CA VAL A 71 14.99 -19.50 -12.16
C VAL A 71 14.43 -18.23 -12.81
N LYS A 72 13.16 -18.27 -13.22
CA LYS A 72 12.46 -17.09 -13.76
C LYS A 72 12.13 -16.12 -12.63
N HIS A 73 12.74 -14.93 -12.63
CA HIS A 73 12.49 -13.94 -11.58
C HIS A 73 11.16 -13.20 -11.75
N SER A 74 10.72 -12.97 -12.98
CA SER A 74 9.46 -12.26 -13.26
C SER A 74 8.91 -12.60 -14.64
N LEU A 75 7.58 -12.72 -14.71
CA LEU A 75 6.77 -12.84 -15.91
C LEU A 75 5.48 -12.04 -15.69
N TYR A 76 5.30 -10.93 -16.40
CA TYR A 76 4.12 -10.09 -16.25
C TYR A 76 2.91 -10.74 -16.92
N LEU A 77 1.79 -10.79 -16.20
CA LEU A 77 0.51 -11.33 -16.68
C LEU A 77 -0.51 -10.21 -16.92
N ALA A 78 -0.40 -9.10 -16.21
CA ALA A 78 -1.23 -7.91 -16.38
C ALA A 78 -0.55 -6.67 -15.80
N ILE A 79 -0.89 -5.49 -16.31
CA ILE A 79 -0.35 -4.18 -15.88
C ILE A 79 -1.43 -3.11 -15.71
N TYR A 80 -2.71 -3.48 -15.76
CA TYR A 80 -3.83 -2.53 -15.76
C TYR A 80 -5.05 -3.13 -15.07
N ARG A 81 -5.64 -2.37 -14.14
CA ARG A 81 -6.85 -2.75 -13.36
C ARG A 81 -6.69 -4.12 -12.73
N VAL A 82 -5.49 -4.41 -12.24
CA VAL A 82 -5.15 -5.70 -11.66
C VAL A 82 -5.79 -5.83 -10.30
N LEU A 83 -5.69 -4.81 -9.44
CA LEU A 83 -6.34 -4.76 -8.13
C LEU A 83 -7.85 -5.01 -8.24
N GLU A 84 -8.49 -4.42 -9.24
CA GLU A 84 -9.92 -4.58 -9.53
C GLU A 84 -10.32 -6.00 -9.97
N ARG A 85 -9.37 -6.81 -10.39
CA ARG A 85 -9.59 -8.18 -10.88
C ARG A 85 -9.14 -9.26 -9.89
N VAL A 86 -8.28 -8.93 -8.92
CA VAL A 86 -7.83 -9.86 -7.86
C VAL A 86 -8.86 -9.92 -6.72
N PRO A 87 -9.50 -11.07 -6.44
CA PRO A 87 -10.41 -11.20 -5.31
C PRO A 87 -9.71 -10.90 -3.98
N LEU A 88 -10.37 -10.16 -3.10
CA LEU A 88 -9.76 -9.68 -1.84
C LEU A 88 -9.37 -10.82 -0.90
N ASP A 89 -10.13 -11.93 -0.90
CA ASP A 89 -9.89 -13.14 -0.11
C ASP A 89 -8.69 -13.96 -0.59
N LYS A 90 -8.15 -13.62 -1.78
CA LYS A 90 -6.96 -14.25 -2.35
C LYS A 90 -5.68 -13.50 -2.05
N LEU A 91 -5.77 -12.27 -1.55
CA LEU A 91 -4.61 -11.58 -1.02
C LEU A 91 -4.13 -12.35 0.23
N LYS A 92 -2.81 -12.59 0.34
CA LYS A 92 -2.18 -13.20 1.52
C LYS A 92 -1.44 -12.14 2.33
N SER A 93 -0.11 -12.15 2.34
CA SER A 93 0.69 -11.15 3.04
C SER A 93 0.99 -9.95 2.15
N LEU A 94 1.13 -8.78 2.78
CA LEU A 94 1.68 -7.59 2.14
C LEU A 94 3.17 -7.52 2.45
N TRP A 95 3.98 -7.27 1.42
CA TRP A 95 5.43 -7.23 1.52
C TRP A 95 5.95 -5.83 1.18
N LEU A 96 6.82 -5.31 2.05
CA LEU A 96 7.43 -3.99 1.92
C LEU A 96 8.94 -4.13 1.76
N ALA A 97 9.45 -3.86 0.57
CA ALA A 97 10.87 -3.86 0.29
C ALA A 97 11.42 -2.41 0.33
N THR A 98 12.45 -2.20 1.16
CA THR A 98 13.26 -0.98 1.12
C THR A 98 14.07 -0.92 -0.18
N GLU A 99 14.52 0.27 -0.57
CA GLU A 99 15.43 0.49 -1.72
C GLU A 99 16.73 -0.33 -1.64
N LYS A 100 17.09 -0.79 -0.44
CA LYS A 100 18.27 -1.62 -0.17
C LYS A 100 17.94 -3.13 -0.18
N GLY A 101 16.74 -3.50 -0.64
CA GLY A 101 16.28 -4.89 -0.76
C GLY A 101 16.03 -5.60 0.56
N LYS A 102 15.88 -4.89 1.69
CA LYS A 102 15.33 -5.50 2.91
C LYS A 102 13.82 -5.55 2.83
N VAL A 103 13.25 -6.72 3.09
CA VAL A 103 11.81 -6.98 2.96
C VAL A 103 11.18 -7.22 4.33
N LEU A 104 10.00 -6.66 4.53
CA LEU A 104 9.16 -6.83 5.72
C LEU A 104 7.84 -7.46 5.30
N GLU A 105 7.45 -8.54 5.99
CA GLU A 105 6.13 -9.16 5.85
C GLU A 105 5.13 -8.50 6.81
N LEU A 106 3.98 -8.09 6.28
CA LEU A 106 2.79 -7.71 7.03
C LEU A 106 1.70 -8.75 6.80
N LYS A 107 1.26 -9.39 7.88
CA LYS A 107 0.17 -10.37 7.86
C LYS A 107 -1.17 -9.69 8.04
N GLN A 108 -2.19 -10.20 7.36
CA GLN A 108 -3.56 -9.74 7.57
C GLN A 108 -3.99 -9.89 9.02
N ARG A 109 -4.81 -8.96 9.49
CA ARG A 109 -5.55 -9.06 10.74
C ARG A 109 -6.99 -8.62 10.56
N ALA A 110 -7.85 -9.08 11.47
CA ALA A 110 -9.20 -8.54 11.59
C ALA A 110 -9.13 -7.02 11.84
N LEU A 111 -10.07 -6.29 11.25
CA LEU A 111 -10.24 -4.87 11.54
C LEU A 111 -10.57 -4.67 13.03
N PRO A 112 -9.89 -3.75 13.71
CA PRO A 112 -10.33 -3.27 15.02
C PRO A 112 -11.77 -2.74 14.93
N ALA A 113 -12.53 -2.88 16.03
CA ALA A 113 -13.89 -2.35 16.11
C ALA A 113 -13.94 -0.83 15.91
N GLU A 114 -12.89 -0.13 16.38
CA GLU A 114 -12.73 1.30 16.23
C GLU A 114 -11.27 1.65 15.94
N PHE A 115 -11.10 2.70 15.14
CA PHE A 115 -9.82 3.40 15.01
C PHE A 115 -9.92 4.70 15.81
N PRO A 116 -9.01 4.95 16.77
CA PRO A 116 -8.99 6.20 17.49
C PRO A 116 -8.47 7.32 16.58
N GLY A 117 -9.16 8.46 16.57
CA GLY A 117 -8.76 9.62 15.79
C GLY A 117 -9.95 10.45 15.30
N LYS A 118 -9.81 11.77 15.37
CA LYS A 118 -10.79 12.72 14.80
C LYS A 118 -10.58 12.90 13.30
N TYR A 119 -9.32 12.91 12.88
CA TYR A 119 -8.89 13.04 11.50
C TYR A 119 -7.88 11.93 11.15
N TYR A 120 -7.79 11.65 9.86
CA TYR A 120 -6.91 10.66 9.26
C TYR A 120 -6.24 11.26 8.02
N LEU A 121 -5.06 10.76 7.68
CA LEU A 121 -4.33 11.15 6.48
C LEU A 121 -4.06 9.91 5.64
N TYR A 122 -4.80 9.76 4.55
CA TYR A 122 -4.66 8.62 3.67
C TYR A 122 -3.84 8.97 2.45
N GLN A 123 -2.78 8.19 2.20
CA GLN A 123 -2.18 8.15 0.87
C GLN A 123 -2.80 6.98 0.11
N GLU A 124 -3.51 7.29 -0.96
CA GLU A 124 -4.03 6.30 -1.89
C GLU A 124 -2.87 5.78 -2.75
N LEU A 125 -2.82 4.46 -2.97
CA LEU A 125 -1.68 3.76 -3.57
C LEU A 125 -2.04 3.10 -4.89
N CYS A 126 -3.29 2.69 -5.08
CA CYS A 126 -3.79 2.09 -6.30
C CYS A 126 -5.34 2.16 -6.27
N PRO A 127 -6.02 2.49 -7.38
CA PRO A 127 -5.50 2.79 -8.71
C PRO A 127 -5.09 4.26 -8.92
N VAL A 128 -5.35 5.11 -7.93
CA VAL A 128 -5.01 6.54 -7.94
C VAL A 128 -4.05 6.87 -6.80
N HIS A 129 -3.42 8.03 -6.86
CA HIS A 129 -2.35 8.42 -5.92
C HIS A 129 -2.53 9.78 -5.20
N PRO A 130 -3.73 10.23 -4.80
CA PRO A 130 -3.86 11.42 -3.97
C PRO A 130 -3.42 11.19 -2.51
N LEU A 131 -3.09 12.29 -1.84
CA LEU A 131 -3.04 12.40 -0.39
C LEU A 131 -4.32 13.09 0.09
N VAL A 132 -5.04 12.46 1.03
CA VAL A 132 -6.39 12.86 1.43
C VAL A 132 -6.47 13.00 2.95
N ALA A 133 -6.84 14.18 3.42
CA ALA A 133 -7.30 14.39 4.80
C ALA A 133 -8.76 13.95 4.92
N SER A 134 -9.10 13.20 5.97
CA SER A 134 -10.40 12.55 6.11
C SER A 134 -10.91 12.57 7.54
N ARG A 135 -12.23 12.69 7.72
CA ARG A 135 -12.95 12.43 9.00
C ARG A 135 -13.40 10.98 9.13
N CYS A 136 -13.33 10.22 8.03
CA CYS A 136 -13.77 8.83 7.99
C CYS A 136 -12.65 7.92 8.50
N SER A 137 -12.97 7.03 9.44
CA SER A 137 -12.09 5.91 9.79
C SER A 137 -11.79 5.04 8.56
N PRO A 138 -10.73 4.21 8.55
CA PRO A 138 -10.27 3.54 7.33
C PRO A 138 -11.35 2.73 6.60
N GLU A 139 -12.16 1.97 7.36
CA GLU A 139 -13.28 1.22 6.79
C GLU A 139 -14.35 2.14 6.18
N LYS A 140 -14.73 3.22 6.87
CA LYS A 140 -15.70 4.21 6.37
C LYS A 140 -15.17 4.95 5.15
N PHE A 141 -13.87 5.27 5.12
CA PHE A 141 -13.22 5.92 3.98
C PHE A 141 -13.20 5.00 2.77
N CYS A 142 -12.83 3.72 2.95
CA CYS A 142 -12.86 2.73 1.88
C CYS A 142 -14.26 2.64 1.28
N ARG A 143 -15.30 2.43 2.10
CA ARG A 143 -16.70 2.42 1.64
C ARG A 143 -17.12 3.69 0.93
N PHE A 144 -16.66 4.84 1.41
CA PHE A 144 -16.97 6.16 0.84
C PHE A 144 -16.37 6.31 -0.57
N ILE A 145 -15.07 6.03 -0.75
CA ILE A 145 -14.38 6.27 -2.02
C ILE A 145 -14.65 5.18 -3.06
N THR A 146 -15.21 4.05 -2.64
CA THR A 146 -15.61 2.96 -3.56
C THR A 146 -17.12 2.87 -3.78
N ASP A 147 -17.89 3.90 -3.42
CA ASP A 147 -19.34 3.92 -3.64
C ASP A 147 -19.68 4.37 -5.08
N PRO A 148 -20.23 3.49 -5.95
CA PRO A 148 -20.54 3.84 -7.33
C PRO A 148 -21.69 4.85 -7.47
N GLN A 149 -22.41 5.16 -6.39
CA GLN A 149 -23.43 6.21 -6.39
C GLN A 149 -22.84 7.62 -6.28
N ARG A 150 -21.54 7.73 -5.98
CA ARG A 150 -20.82 9.01 -5.90
C ARG A 150 -20.20 9.38 -7.25
N PRO A 151 -20.07 10.68 -7.55
CA PRO A 151 -19.49 11.14 -8.82
C PRO A 151 -17.99 10.85 -8.96
N PHE A 152 -17.29 10.71 -7.84
CA PHE A 152 -15.86 10.38 -7.80
C PHE A 152 -15.71 9.10 -6.98
N PHE A 153 -15.43 7.99 -7.66
CA PHE A 153 -15.23 6.69 -7.03
C PHE A 153 -14.19 5.85 -7.77
N VAL A 154 -13.61 4.89 -7.07
CA VAL A 154 -12.80 3.80 -7.66
C VAL A 154 -13.41 2.45 -7.25
N PRO A 155 -13.46 1.42 -8.11
CA PRO A 155 -14.13 0.16 -7.75
C PRO A 155 -13.46 -0.59 -6.60
N ARG A 156 -12.13 -0.49 -6.53
CA ARG A 156 -11.30 -1.00 -5.42
C ARG A 156 -10.19 -0.01 -5.14
N ILE A 157 -9.69 -0.03 -3.91
CA ILE A 157 -8.63 0.87 -3.47
C ILE A 157 -7.63 0.15 -2.58
N CYS A 158 -6.35 0.48 -2.74
CA CYS A 158 -5.27 0.22 -1.79
C CYS A 158 -4.80 1.56 -1.24
N PHE A 159 -4.76 1.74 0.07
CA PHE A 159 -4.31 2.98 0.72
C PHE A 159 -3.62 2.71 2.06
N VAL A 160 -2.87 3.69 2.55
CA VAL A 160 -2.16 3.64 3.82
C VAL A 160 -2.54 4.83 4.69
N ASP A 161 -2.64 4.60 5.99
CA ASP A 161 -2.88 5.64 7.00
C ASP A 161 -1.55 6.20 7.53
N LEU A 162 -1.42 7.52 7.50
CA LEU A 162 -0.23 8.27 7.89
C LEU A 162 -0.45 9.09 9.17
N ASP A 163 0.59 9.20 9.98
CA ASP A 163 0.59 9.86 11.28
C ASP A 163 0.44 11.38 11.16
N LEU A 164 -0.74 11.90 11.51
CA LEU A 164 -0.99 13.34 11.60
C LEU A 164 -0.28 14.04 12.76
N SER A 165 0.34 13.30 13.67
CA SER A 165 0.94 13.83 14.90
C SER A 165 -0.07 14.71 15.66
N GLU A 166 0.36 15.86 16.16
CA GLU A 166 -0.51 16.76 16.92
C GLU A 166 -1.65 17.37 16.07
N LEU A 167 -1.50 17.46 14.74
CA LEU A 167 -2.55 17.98 13.86
C LEU A 167 -3.82 17.13 13.85
N GLY A 168 -3.70 15.82 14.15
CA GLY A 168 -4.86 14.93 14.23
C GLY A 168 -5.80 15.26 15.39
N LEU A 169 -5.29 15.97 16.41
CA LEU A 169 -6.02 16.40 17.60
C LEU A 169 -6.36 17.88 17.55
N ASP A 170 -5.38 18.71 17.21
CA ASP A 170 -5.48 20.17 17.17
C ASP A 170 -4.91 20.68 15.83
N PRO A 171 -5.76 20.83 14.79
CA PRO A 171 -5.31 21.38 13.52
C PRO A 171 -4.75 22.81 13.65
N GLU A 172 -5.25 23.63 14.58
CA GLU A 172 -4.89 25.05 14.70
C GLU A 172 -3.50 25.23 15.31
N HIS A 173 -3.21 24.54 16.41
CA HIS A 173 -1.97 24.71 17.16
C HIS A 173 -1.01 23.52 17.12
N GLY A 174 -1.45 22.36 16.61
CA GLY A 174 -0.64 21.15 16.55
C GLY A 174 0.63 21.33 15.73
N LYS A 175 1.74 20.79 16.24
CA LYS A 175 3.06 20.81 15.61
C LYS A 175 3.34 19.51 14.85
N PRO A 176 4.15 19.55 13.79
CA PRO A 176 4.64 18.33 13.17
C PRO A 176 5.67 17.68 14.10
N LYS A 177 5.61 16.36 14.26
CA LYS A 177 6.61 15.59 15.02
C LYS A 177 7.54 14.85 14.07
N ASP A 178 8.80 15.26 13.93
CA ASP A 178 9.81 14.55 13.12
C ASP A 178 9.39 14.28 11.65
N LEU A 179 8.39 14.98 11.13
CA LEU A 179 7.73 14.63 9.88
C LEU A 179 8.54 15.06 8.65
N TYR A 180 8.81 14.08 7.77
CA TYR A 180 9.03 14.36 6.35
C TYR A 180 7.67 14.70 5.68
N TYR A 181 7.12 15.86 6.02
CA TYR A 181 6.06 16.54 5.25
C TYR A 181 6.55 17.89 4.69
N PRO A 182 7.75 17.98 4.11
CA PRO A 182 8.42 19.27 3.92
C PRO A 182 7.60 20.26 3.07
N ASP A 183 6.80 19.80 2.11
CA ASP A 183 6.20 20.69 1.12
C ASP A 183 4.71 21.04 1.37
N HIS A 184 4.01 20.32 2.26
CA HIS A 184 2.55 20.47 2.40
C HIS A 184 2.03 20.68 3.82
N PHE A 185 2.87 20.84 4.84
CA PHE A 185 2.38 20.96 6.22
C PHE A 185 1.36 22.12 6.43
N ALA A 186 1.65 23.31 5.90
CA ALA A 186 0.74 24.44 5.97
C ALA A 186 -0.59 24.15 5.26
N HIS A 187 -0.53 23.56 4.06
CA HIS A 187 -1.71 23.21 3.30
C HIS A 187 -2.52 22.07 3.93
N LEU A 188 -1.86 21.08 4.53
CA LEU A 188 -2.49 20.01 5.29
C LEU A 188 -3.27 20.58 6.48
N ARG A 189 -2.67 21.53 7.22
CA ARG A 189 -3.36 22.26 8.28
C ARG A 189 -4.61 22.96 7.76
N GLU A 190 -4.50 23.71 6.65
CA GLU A 190 -5.65 24.38 6.03
C GLU A 190 -6.76 23.39 5.65
N CYS A 191 -6.39 22.24 5.09
CA CYS A 191 -7.34 21.17 4.75
C CYS A 191 -8.08 20.65 5.99
N LEU A 192 -7.37 20.41 7.09
CA LEU A 192 -7.96 19.95 8.35
C LEU A 192 -8.88 21.01 8.99
N LEU A 193 -8.46 22.28 8.99
CA LEU A 193 -9.29 23.40 9.46
C LEU A 193 -10.55 23.58 8.59
N GLU A 194 -10.48 23.32 7.29
CA GLU A 194 -11.65 23.33 6.40
C GLU A 194 -12.62 22.19 6.76
N LEU A 195 -12.12 20.98 7.01
CA LEU A 195 -12.92 19.84 7.49
C LEU A 195 -13.53 20.10 8.87
N GLU A 196 -12.89 20.91 9.71
CA GLU A 196 -13.43 21.34 10.99
C GLU A 196 -14.60 22.33 10.83
N ARG A 197 -14.44 23.33 9.94
CA ARG A 197 -15.43 24.39 9.69
C ARG A 197 -16.69 23.91 8.96
N ASP A 198 -16.57 22.90 8.10
CA ASP A 198 -17.71 22.31 7.37
C ASP A 198 -17.94 20.84 7.77
N PRO A 199 -18.86 20.56 8.72
CA PRO A 199 -19.18 19.20 9.15
C PRO A 199 -19.75 18.30 8.05
N ASN A 200 -20.28 18.86 6.96
CA ASN A 200 -20.80 18.07 5.84
C ASN A 200 -19.66 17.51 4.98
N LYS A 201 -18.47 18.10 5.07
CA LYS A 201 -17.30 17.68 4.31
C LYS A 201 -16.58 16.54 5.00
N GLN A 202 -16.59 15.37 4.35
CA GLN A 202 -15.95 14.16 4.90
C GLN A 202 -14.45 14.08 4.58
N THR A 203 -14.05 14.57 3.41
CA THR A 203 -12.67 14.45 2.92
C THR A 203 -12.21 15.72 2.19
N LYS A 204 -10.90 15.92 2.15
CA LYS A 204 -10.23 16.98 1.42
C LYS A 204 -8.93 16.45 0.83
N THR A 205 -8.77 16.59 -0.49
CA THR A 205 -7.50 16.31 -1.15
C THR A 205 -6.46 17.34 -0.75
N VAL A 206 -5.35 16.87 -0.18
CA VAL A 206 -4.17 17.65 0.23
C VAL A 206 -3.16 17.72 -0.92
N ASP A 207 -2.93 16.58 -1.58
CA ASP A 207 -2.10 16.47 -2.77
C ASP A 207 -2.82 15.58 -3.79
N ARG A 208 -2.78 15.95 -5.06
CA ARG A 208 -3.47 15.23 -6.14
C ARG A 208 -2.60 14.13 -6.73
N LEU A 209 -1.28 14.24 -6.63
CA LEU A 209 -0.35 13.32 -7.26
C LEU A 209 0.86 13.09 -6.37
N ARG A 210 0.64 12.25 -5.36
CA ARG A 210 1.68 11.84 -4.42
C ARG A 210 2.53 10.72 -5.04
N PRO A 211 3.87 10.81 -5.01
CA PRO A 211 4.72 9.69 -5.40
C PRO A 211 4.40 8.44 -4.57
N ALA A 212 4.43 7.27 -5.19
CA ALA A 212 4.11 6.01 -4.52
C ALA A 212 5.22 5.51 -3.55
N CYS A 213 6.32 6.26 -3.42
CA CYS A 213 7.32 6.04 -2.38
C CYS A 213 6.74 6.47 -1.02
N LEU A 214 6.84 5.59 -0.03
CA LEU A 214 6.27 5.82 1.29
C LEU A 214 7.36 6.11 2.33
N PRO A 215 7.24 7.22 3.07
CA PRO A 215 8.03 7.39 4.28
C PRO A 215 7.50 6.41 5.34
N TYR A 216 8.11 5.22 5.44
CA TYR A 216 7.66 4.16 6.33
C TYR A 216 7.57 4.59 7.81
N HIS A 217 8.33 5.62 8.19
CA HIS A 217 8.28 6.19 9.54
C HIS A 217 7.04 7.02 9.85
N CYS A 218 6.31 7.45 8.82
CA CYS A 218 5.05 8.18 8.95
C CYS A 218 3.82 7.27 8.91
N ILE A 219 3.97 5.94 8.79
CA ILE A 219 2.81 5.04 8.78
C ILE A 219 2.28 4.88 10.21
N ASP A 220 1.00 5.15 10.41
CA ASP A 220 0.35 5.02 11.72
C ASP A 220 -0.33 3.66 11.86
N LYS A 221 -1.55 3.50 11.32
CA LYS A 221 -2.33 2.28 11.55
C LYS A 221 -1.96 1.13 10.61
N GLY A 222 -1.52 1.42 9.39
CA GLY A 222 -1.14 0.43 8.38
C GLY A 222 -1.89 0.56 7.06
N PHE A 223 -1.99 -0.55 6.33
CA PHE A 223 -2.49 -0.59 4.96
C PHE A 223 -3.87 -1.24 4.89
N PHE A 224 -4.65 -0.75 3.93
CA PHE A 224 -6.02 -1.16 3.71
C PHE A 224 -6.23 -1.44 2.22
N VAL A 225 -6.87 -2.56 1.91
CA VAL A 225 -7.27 -2.92 0.55
C VAL A 225 -8.73 -3.31 0.56
N GLY A 226 -9.55 -2.69 -0.27
CA GLY A 226 -10.98 -2.97 -0.18
C GLY A 226 -11.84 -2.43 -1.31
N CYS A 227 -13.12 -2.72 -1.15
CA CYS A 227 -14.24 -2.21 -1.93
C CYS A 227 -15.36 -1.79 -0.97
N ARG A 228 -16.55 -1.51 -1.52
CA ARG A 228 -17.70 -1.03 -0.74
C ARG A 228 -18.15 -2.05 0.30
N GLU A 229 -18.02 -3.34 -0.02
CA GLU A 229 -18.53 -4.43 0.80
C GLU A 229 -17.51 -4.88 1.84
N ASN A 230 -16.24 -5.03 1.42
CA ASN A 230 -15.21 -5.70 2.20
C ASN A 230 -13.90 -4.92 2.23
N VAL A 231 -13.20 -4.97 3.37
CA VAL A 231 -11.91 -4.31 3.58
C VAL A 231 -10.95 -5.29 4.27
N VAL A 232 -9.76 -5.44 3.71
CA VAL A 232 -8.63 -6.21 4.24
C VAL A 232 -7.65 -5.26 4.90
N TYR A 233 -7.16 -5.63 6.09
CA TYR A 233 -6.28 -4.80 6.90
C TYR A 233 -4.93 -5.47 7.18
N TYR A 234 -3.87 -4.70 6.96
CA TYR A 234 -2.49 -5.06 7.22
C TYR A 234 -1.90 -4.08 8.24
N PRO A 235 -1.90 -4.43 9.54
CA PRO A 235 -1.37 -3.55 10.58
C PRO A 235 0.11 -3.30 10.37
N PHE A 236 0.53 -2.05 10.55
CA PHE A 236 1.95 -1.72 10.59
C PHE A 236 2.55 -2.06 11.95
N PRO A 237 3.81 -2.53 12.03
CA PRO A 237 4.44 -2.85 13.31
C PRO A 237 4.56 -1.60 14.20
N SER A 238 4.45 -1.81 15.51
CA SER A 238 4.63 -0.73 16.48
C SER A 238 6.07 -0.19 16.41
N ARG A 239 6.28 1.03 16.91
CA ARG A 239 7.63 1.61 16.97
C ARG A 239 8.62 0.72 17.74
N ALA A 240 8.17 0.13 18.84
CA ALA A 240 8.98 -0.80 19.62
C ALA A 240 9.32 -2.07 18.83
N ASP A 241 8.39 -2.61 18.04
CA ASP A 241 8.66 -3.76 17.17
C ASP A 241 9.62 -3.41 16.04
N LEU A 242 9.51 -2.21 15.46
CA LEU A 242 10.42 -1.71 14.42
C LEU A 242 11.84 -1.56 14.96
N GLU A 243 11.99 -1.03 16.17
CA GLU A 243 13.30 -0.84 16.81
C GLU A 243 13.88 -2.14 17.41
N GLY A 244 13.04 -3.14 17.67
CA GLY A 244 13.44 -4.46 18.17
C GLY A 244 13.41 -5.54 17.08
N LYS A 245 12.25 -6.18 16.93
CA LYS A 245 12.06 -7.35 16.04
C LYS A 245 12.45 -7.09 14.59
N TYR A 246 12.12 -5.91 14.07
CA TYR A 246 12.35 -5.54 12.67
C TYR A 246 13.51 -4.56 12.48
N TYR A 247 14.43 -4.48 13.45
CA TYR A 247 15.52 -3.51 13.49
C TYR A 247 16.32 -3.41 12.19
N HIS A 248 16.65 -4.54 11.56
CA HIS A 248 17.43 -4.55 10.32
C HIS A 248 16.70 -3.95 9.13
N TRP A 249 15.38 -4.17 9.02
CA TRP A 249 14.55 -3.54 8.01
C TRP A 249 14.38 -2.05 8.33
N TRP A 250 14.04 -1.73 9.58
CA TRP A 250 13.77 -0.38 10.06
C TRP A 250 14.96 0.58 9.87
N ARG A 251 16.17 0.13 10.17
CA ARG A 251 17.40 0.93 9.95
C ARG A 251 17.63 1.23 8.46
N ARG A 252 17.11 0.40 7.56
CA ARG A 252 17.28 0.56 6.10
C ARG A 252 16.10 1.28 5.44
N SER A 253 14.96 1.37 6.12
CA SER A 253 13.79 2.18 5.71
C SER A 253 13.92 3.65 6.07
N ALA A 254 14.76 4.00 7.07
CA ALA A 254 14.89 5.36 7.61
C ALA A 254 15.61 6.39 6.69
N HIS A 255 15.98 6.00 5.47
CA HIS A 255 16.67 6.88 4.50
C HIS A 255 15.86 7.12 3.22
N ALA A 256 14.56 6.79 3.24
CA ALA A 256 13.62 7.09 2.17
C ALA A 256 12.67 8.22 2.58
#